data_AF-A0A9P3FJP5-F1
#
_entry.id   AF-A0A9P3FJP5-F1
#
_cell.length_a   1.000
_cell.length_b   1.000
_cell.length_c   1.000
_cell.angle_alpha   90.00
_cell.angle_beta   90.00
_cell.angle_gamma   90.00
#
_symmetry.space_group_name_H-M   'P 1'
#
loop_
_entity.id
_entity.type
_entity.pdbx_description
1 polymer ?
#
loop_
_entity_poly.entity_id
_entity_poly.type
_entity_poly.pdbx_seq_one_letter_code
_entity_poly.pdbx_strand_id
1 'polypeptide(L)'
;MSTSEVTVPVWSTSDGVHVPPTNQSLHRDDTHYRHHLAMLWFKHAGGTREDTTFKLNQLPTGYSGWERTRQYPDGRRHVDRYLYGHPSGRRFDSLPKAWTHFQHWLEFGHSNGCPCVHCGGRTFTATPEVKQECKAAVMNLDSSKIDKTTPYSILGLGLNATNDQINQAYTSRFLMVDIDSDDPTSYGHRSLVSLSRAKEILEDERPIGRQLLDRCIRFAKESQGKDEPWDFLGVAKDASEEEIETAYQVCMANWSEYETWAPLVLHCIKAAREAMLRVVP
;
A
#
# COMPACT_ATOMS: atom_id res chain seq x y z
N MET A 1 -16.94 17.10 32.91
CA MET A 1 -17.68 15.94 32.38
C MET A 1 -16.78 14.73 32.51
N SER A 2 -17.27 13.62 33.05
CA SER A 2 -16.45 12.42 33.31
C SER A 2 -16.27 11.66 32.00
N THR A 3 -15.06 11.65 31.43
CA THR A 3 -14.75 10.83 30.25
C THR A 3 -14.79 9.37 30.65
N SER A 4 -15.63 8.58 29.99
CA SER A 4 -15.61 7.12 30.17
C SER A 4 -14.38 6.54 29.46
N GLU A 5 -13.56 5.79 30.18
CA GLU A 5 -12.44 5.02 29.61
C GLU A 5 -12.93 3.59 29.33
N VAL A 6 -12.83 3.17 28.07
CA VAL A 6 -13.17 1.82 27.65
C VAL A 6 -11.89 1.07 27.33
N THR A 7 -11.68 -0.04 28.03
CA THR A 7 -10.59 -0.97 27.72
C THR A 7 -11.02 -1.92 26.61
N VAL A 8 -10.29 -1.90 25.49
CA VAL A 8 -10.55 -2.74 24.32
C VAL A 8 -9.54 -3.90 24.32
N PRO A 9 -9.95 -5.16 24.12
CA PRO A 9 -9.01 -6.26 23.97
C PRO A 9 -8.17 -6.05 22.71
N VAL A 10 -6.85 -6.21 22.80
CA VAL A 10 -5.98 -6.28 21.62
C VAL A 10 -6.39 -7.47 20.75
N TRP A 11 -6.25 -7.33 19.43
CA TRP A 11 -6.48 -8.42 18.49
C TRP A 11 -5.55 -9.61 18.79
N SER A 12 -5.98 -10.83 18.47
CA SER A 12 -5.37 -12.08 18.95
C SER A 12 -4.05 -12.46 18.27
N THR A 13 -3.78 -11.97 17.07
CA THR A 13 -2.61 -12.35 16.26
C THR A 13 -1.64 -11.19 16.06
N SER A 14 -0.35 -11.43 16.21
CA SER A 14 0.68 -10.41 15.97
C SER A 14 1.96 -11.05 15.45
N ASP A 15 2.72 -10.29 14.67
CA ASP A 15 4.05 -10.67 14.19
C ASP A 15 5.18 -10.22 15.11
N GLY A 16 4.87 -9.73 16.31
CA GLY A 16 5.87 -9.20 17.21
C GLY A 16 6.90 -10.26 17.64
N VAL A 17 8.18 -9.91 17.60
CA VAL A 17 9.31 -10.82 17.89
C VAL A 17 9.97 -10.59 19.27
N HIS A 18 9.30 -9.87 20.19
CA HIS A 18 9.78 -9.65 21.57
C HIS A 18 11.21 -9.08 21.68
N VAL A 19 11.59 -8.17 20.77
CA VAL A 19 12.93 -7.57 20.78
C VAL A 19 12.97 -6.36 21.74
N PRO A 20 13.70 -6.42 22.87
CA PRO A 20 13.88 -5.27 23.73
C PRO A 20 14.95 -4.30 23.18
N PRO A 21 14.97 -3.04 23.63
CA PRO A 21 16.08 -2.14 23.35
C PRO A 21 17.37 -2.63 24.00
N THR A 22 18.49 -2.42 23.30
CA THR A 22 19.84 -2.62 23.84
C THR A 22 20.33 -1.44 24.68
N ASN A 23 19.66 -0.27 24.57
CA ASN A 23 20.06 0.94 25.26
C ASN A 23 19.42 1.02 26.66
N GLN A 24 20.26 1.06 27.70
CA GLN A 24 19.85 1.14 29.10
C GLN A 24 19.18 2.47 29.48
N SER A 25 19.30 3.52 28.67
CA SER A 25 18.67 4.82 28.93
C SER A 25 17.19 4.89 28.54
N LEU A 26 16.61 3.78 28.07
CA LEU A 26 15.19 3.70 27.69
C LEU A 26 14.39 3.11 28.84
N HIS A 27 13.27 3.74 29.17
CA HIS A 27 12.33 3.24 30.16
C HIS A 27 11.11 2.68 29.45
N ARG A 28 10.63 1.51 29.90
CA ARG A 28 9.45 0.90 29.30
C ARG A 28 8.20 1.65 29.75
N ASP A 29 7.42 2.13 28.79
CA ASP A 29 6.08 2.69 29.00
C ASP A 29 5.18 2.38 27.79
N ASP A 30 4.24 1.46 28.00
CA ASP A 30 3.29 1.04 26.98
C ASP A 30 2.06 1.97 26.92
N THR A 31 1.89 2.86 27.90
CA THR A 31 0.66 3.66 28.12
C THR A 31 0.34 4.51 26.90
N HIS A 32 1.31 5.29 26.42
CA HIS A 32 1.15 6.14 25.24
C HIS A 32 0.64 5.34 24.02
N TYR A 33 1.28 4.22 23.71
CA TYR A 33 0.91 3.42 22.54
C TYR A 33 -0.45 2.72 22.73
N ARG A 34 -0.78 2.24 23.93
CA ARG A 34 -2.07 1.59 24.20
C ARG A 34 -3.26 2.53 23.99
N HIS A 35 -3.13 3.80 24.37
CA HIS A 35 -4.19 4.79 24.16
C HIS A 35 -4.33 5.13 22.68
N HIS A 36 -3.23 5.53 22.05
CA HIS A 36 -3.32 6.03 20.68
C HIS A 36 -3.57 4.93 19.64
N LEU A 37 -3.07 3.70 19.84
CA LEU A 37 -3.43 2.57 18.98
C LEU A 37 -4.91 2.20 19.12
N ALA A 38 -5.49 2.26 20.32
CA ALA A 38 -6.92 2.00 20.51
C ALA A 38 -7.78 3.01 19.74
N MET A 39 -7.40 4.29 19.78
CA MET A 39 -8.08 5.34 19.00
C MET A 39 -7.98 5.09 17.50
N LEU A 40 -6.79 4.76 16.99
CA LEU A 40 -6.58 4.50 15.56
C LEU A 40 -7.34 3.26 15.09
N TRP A 41 -7.36 2.20 15.90
CA TRP A 41 -8.15 1.02 15.61
C TRP A 41 -9.65 1.32 15.62
N PHE A 42 -10.16 1.97 16.66
CA PHE A 42 -11.58 2.29 16.72
C PHE A 42 -12.04 3.12 15.52
N LYS A 43 -11.22 4.11 15.10
CA LYS A 43 -11.45 4.89 13.88
C LYS A 43 -11.43 4.01 12.62
N HIS A 44 -10.48 3.09 12.51
CA HIS A 44 -10.38 2.16 11.38
C HIS A 44 -11.58 1.20 11.30
N ALA A 45 -12.11 0.76 12.45
CA ALA A 45 -13.31 -0.07 12.54
C ALA A 45 -14.62 0.70 12.27
N GLY A 46 -14.56 1.97 11.84
CA GLY A 46 -15.73 2.80 11.53
C GLY A 46 -16.42 3.40 12.76
N GLY A 47 -15.83 3.30 13.94
CA GLY A 47 -16.37 3.87 15.17
C GLY A 47 -15.97 5.33 15.35
N THR A 48 -16.96 6.21 15.60
CA THR A 48 -16.74 7.56 16.13
C THR A 48 -17.63 7.80 17.33
N ARG A 49 -17.02 8.11 18.48
CA ARG A 49 -17.69 8.61 19.69
C ARG A 49 -16.89 9.76 20.24
N GLU A 50 -17.51 10.92 20.37
CA GLU A 50 -16.83 12.17 20.75
C GLU A 50 -16.50 12.24 22.26
N ASP A 51 -17.13 11.39 23.08
CA ASP A 51 -17.03 11.44 24.56
C ASP A 51 -16.43 10.17 25.21
N THR A 52 -15.76 9.30 24.44
CA THR A 52 -15.19 8.05 24.97
C THR A 52 -13.69 7.98 24.69
N THR A 53 -12.91 7.75 25.74
CA THR A 53 -11.49 7.45 25.61
C THR A 53 -11.28 5.95 25.53
N PHE A 54 -10.50 5.49 24.55
CA PHE A 54 -10.21 4.08 24.36
C PHE A 54 -8.77 3.76 24.75
N LYS A 55 -8.56 2.57 25.29
CA LYS A 55 -7.23 2.05 25.63
C LYS A 55 -7.17 0.55 25.36
N LEU A 56 -6.10 0.08 24.73
CA LEU A 56 -5.90 -1.37 24.59
C LEU A 56 -5.62 -1.99 25.96
N ASN A 57 -6.10 -3.20 26.24
CA ASN A 57 -5.73 -3.94 27.46
C ASN A 57 -4.21 -4.21 27.54
N GLN A 58 -3.56 -4.40 26.39
CA GLN A 58 -2.12 -4.57 26.22
C GLN A 58 -1.70 -4.15 24.80
N LEU A 59 -0.39 -4.04 24.53
CA LEU A 59 0.11 -3.92 23.16
C LEU A 59 0.01 -5.27 22.43
N PRO A 60 0.03 -5.29 21.09
CA PRO A 60 0.09 -6.53 20.32
C PRO A 60 1.24 -7.41 20.79
N THR A 61 1.00 -8.73 20.86
CA THR A 61 1.98 -9.69 21.35
C THR A 61 3.33 -9.50 20.66
N GLY A 62 4.40 -9.42 21.45
CA GLY A 62 5.75 -9.20 20.93
C GLY A 62 6.16 -7.74 20.72
N TYR A 63 5.24 -6.78 20.89
CA TYR A 63 5.55 -5.35 20.87
C TYR A 63 5.68 -4.74 22.27
N SER A 64 6.53 -3.72 22.39
CA SER A 64 6.73 -2.96 23.63
C SER A 64 7.05 -1.49 23.37
N GLY A 65 6.48 -0.60 24.19
CA GLY A 65 6.69 0.84 24.16
C GLY A 65 7.82 1.26 25.09
N TRP A 66 8.65 2.18 24.61
CA TRP A 66 9.81 2.68 25.33
C TRP A 66 9.95 4.18 25.15
N GLU A 67 10.40 4.87 26.19
CA GLU A 67 10.62 6.30 26.13
C GLU A 67 11.98 6.72 26.67
N ARG A 68 12.48 7.82 26.12
CA ARG A 68 13.69 8.50 26.58
C ARG A 68 13.39 9.97 26.80
N THR A 69 13.60 10.44 28.01
CA THR A 69 13.58 11.87 28.29
C THR A 69 14.91 12.50 27.89
N ARG A 70 14.87 13.52 27.03
CA ARG A 70 15.98 14.45 26.77
C ARG A 70 15.77 15.73 27.56
N GLN A 71 16.82 16.16 28.26
CA GLN A 71 16.90 17.48 28.87
C GLN A 71 17.85 18.34 28.03
N TYR A 72 17.39 19.52 27.64
CA TYR A 72 18.20 20.50 26.92
C TYR A 72 18.80 21.52 27.91
N PRO A 73 19.93 22.16 27.57
CA PRO A 73 20.58 23.17 28.44
C PRO A 73 19.68 24.35 28.81
N ASP A 74 18.66 24.64 28.00
CA ASP A 74 17.67 25.70 28.22
C ASP A 74 16.49 25.27 29.13
N GLY A 75 16.56 24.09 29.72
CA GLY A 75 15.52 23.54 30.60
C GLY A 75 14.34 22.90 29.86
N ARG A 76 14.31 22.89 28.52
CA ARG A 76 13.27 22.17 27.77
C ARG A 76 13.41 20.66 27.99
N ARG A 77 12.27 19.99 28.15
CA ARG A 77 12.16 18.53 28.25
C ARG A 77 11.46 17.99 27.00
N HIS A 78 12.09 17.03 26.33
CA HIS A 78 11.48 16.29 25.22
C HIS A 78 11.43 14.80 25.56
N VAL A 79 10.36 14.12 25.20
CA VAL A 79 10.22 12.68 25.41
C VAL A 79 10.18 12.00 24.04
N ASP A 80 11.27 11.33 23.69
CA ASP A 80 11.27 10.45 22.54
C ASP A 80 10.51 9.18 22.88
N ARG A 81 9.67 8.70 21.97
CA ARG A 81 8.91 7.46 22.15
C ARG A 81 9.23 6.51 21.01
N TYR A 82 9.43 5.25 21.37
CA TYR A 82 9.80 4.19 20.46
C TYR A 82 8.91 2.97 20.67
N LEU A 83 8.53 2.33 19.58
CA LEU A 83 7.83 1.06 19.61
C LEU A 83 8.75 -0.03 19.05
N TYR A 84 9.06 -1.01 19.89
CA TYR A 84 9.86 -2.16 19.55
C TYR A 84 8.98 -3.39 19.31
N GLY A 85 9.52 -4.39 18.61
CA GLY A 85 8.85 -5.67 18.37
C GLY A 85 8.70 -6.07 16.90
N HIS A 86 8.97 -5.18 15.94
CA HIS A 86 8.83 -5.50 14.52
C HIS A 86 9.78 -6.64 14.07
N PRO A 87 9.35 -7.57 13.19
CA PRO A 87 10.16 -8.71 12.71
C PRO A 87 11.54 -8.35 12.15
N SER A 88 11.69 -7.17 11.56
CA SER A 88 12.99 -6.68 11.05
C SER A 88 14.01 -6.33 12.14
N GLY A 89 13.62 -6.39 13.42
CA GLY A 89 14.44 -5.97 14.56
C GLY A 89 14.57 -4.45 14.72
N ARG A 90 13.95 -3.66 13.83
CA ARG A 90 13.95 -2.19 13.88
C ARG A 90 12.79 -1.67 14.72
N ARG A 91 12.96 -0.48 15.30
CA ARG A 91 11.94 0.22 16.10
C ARG A 91 11.24 1.29 15.29
N PHE A 92 9.95 1.49 15.53
CA PHE A 92 9.24 2.68 15.06
C PHE A 92 9.51 3.85 16.00
N ASP A 93 9.79 5.02 15.43
CA ASP A 93 10.01 6.29 16.13
C ASP A 93 8.76 7.18 16.18
N SER A 94 7.66 6.75 15.55
CA SER A 94 6.38 7.44 15.62
C SER A 94 5.21 6.47 15.51
N LEU A 95 4.09 6.85 16.13
CA LEU A 95 2.86 6.07 16.09
C LEU A 95 2.29 5.93 14.67
N PRO A 96 2.22 6.96 13.82
CA PRO A 96 1.70 6.80 12.45
C PRO A 96 2.47 5.76 11.63
N LYS A 97 3.81 5.71 11.77
CA LYS A 97 4.64 4.70 11.08
C LYS A 97 4.33 3.29 11.57
N ALA A 98 4.13 3.12 12.88
CA ALA A 98 3.75 1.84 13.45
C ALA A 98 2.33 1.42 13.04
N TRP A 99 1.39 2.37 12.99
CA TRP A 99 0.01 2.10 12.61
C TRP A 99 -0.13 1.55 11.19
N THR A 100 0.65 2.06 10.24
CA THR A 100 0.68 1.51 8.86
C THR A 100 0.96 0.00 8.85
N HIS A 101 1.83 -0.47 9.74
CA HIS A 101 2.14 -1.90 9.88
C HIS A 101 0.98 -2.67 10.50
N PHE A 102 0.44 -2.19 11.62
CA PHE A 102 -0.66 -2.86 12.30
C PHE A 102 -1.94 -2.90 11.48
N GLN A 103 -2.24 -1.83 10.75
CA GLN A 103 -3.38 -1.79 9.84
C GLN A 103 -3.24 -2.86 8.75
N HIS A 104 -2.07 -2.97 8.10
CA HIS A 104 -1.81 -4.03 7.12
C HIS A 104 -1.96 -5.42 7.73
N TRP A 105 -1.43 -5.61 8.95
CA TRP A 105 -1.56 -6.89 9.66
C TRP A 105 -3.03 -7.24 9.97
N LEU A 106 -3.83 -6.26 10.38
CA LEU A 106 -5.27 -6.45 10.63
C LEU A 106 -6.05 -6.78 9.35
N GLU A 107 -5.65 -6.20 8.21
CA GLU A 107 -6.32 -6.40 6.92
C GLU A 107 -5.94 -7.74 6.26
N PHE A 108 -4.66 -8.14 6.33
CA PHE A 108 -4.13 -9.27 5.54
C PHE A 108 -3.59 -10.44 6.36
N GLY A 109 -3.37 -10.26 7.67
CA GLY A 109 -2.84 -11.32 8.55
C GLY A 109 -1.38 -11.72 8.30
N HIS A 110 -0.65 -11.00 7.44
CA HIS A 110 0.75 -11.27 7.11
C HIS A 110 1.53 -9.99 6.75
N SER A 111 2.85 -10.01 6.86
CA SER A 111 3.72 -8.86 6.54
C SER A 111 4.06 -8.72 5.05
N ASN A 112 3.67 -9.69 4.20
CA ASN A 112 3.93 -9.65 2.77
C ASN A 112 3.20 -8.46 2.13
N GLY A 113 3.94 -7.63 1.38
CA GLY A 113 3.41 -6.42 0.75
C GLY A 113 3.15 -5.26 1.70
N CYS A 114 3.59 -5.33 2.98
CA CYS A 114 3.32 -4.28 3.94
C CYS A 114 4.00 -2.94 3.56
N PRO A 115 3.24 -1.82 3.50
CA PRO A 115 3.76 -0.51 3.11
C PRO A 115 4.41 0.24 4.28
N CYS A 116 4.69 -0.40 5.41
CA CYS A 116 5.36 0.27 6.52
C CYS A 116 6.84 0.52 6.21
N VAL A 117 7.43 1.49 6.90
CA VAL A 117 8.85 1.88 6.77
C VAL A 117 9.84 0.74 7.00
N HIS A 118 9.43 -0.36 7.62
CA HIS A 118 10.28 -1.50 7.94
C HIS A 118 10.04 -2.75 7.10
N CYS A 119 8.96 -2.80 6.31
CA CYS A 119 8.62 -3.91 5.41
C CYS A 119 8.82 -3.60 3.92
N GLY A 120 8.88 -2.31 3.53
CA GLY A 120 9.10 -1.94 2.13
C GLY A 120 8.49 -0.60 1.69
N GLY A 121 7.78 0.12 2.56
CA GLY A 121 7.30 1.47 2.27
C GLY A 121 8.41 2.51 2.37
N ARG A 122 8.66 3.26 1.29
CA ARG A 122 9.53 4.44 1.37
C ARG A 122 8.90 5.46 2.32
N THR A 123 9.70 6.04 3.20
CA THR A 123 9.28 7.16 4.06
C THR A 123 8.84 8.34 3.22
N PHE A 124 7.61 8.82 3.38
CA PHE A 124 7.22 10.16 2.95
C PHE A 124 8.01 11.19 3.76
N THR A 125 9.20 11.56 3.28
CA THR A 125 9.80 12.84 3.62
C THR A 125 9.28 13.84 2.60
N ALA A 126 8.37 14.72 3.02
CA ALA A 126 8.00 15.87 2.22
C ALA A 126 9.25 16.73 1.98
N THR A 127 9.83 16.65 0.79
CA THR A 127 10.83 17.61 0.29
C THR A 127 10.11 18.81 -0.31
N PRO A 128 10.62 20.04 -0.13
CA PRO A 128 9.95 21.24 -0.61
C PRO A 128 10.03 21.32 -2.14
N GLU A 129 8.94 21.75 -2.77
CA GLU A 129 8.83 22.05 -4.19
C GLU A 129 9.96 22.99 -4.64
N VAL A 130 10.84 22.50 -5.50
CA VAL A 130 11.69 23.35 -6.34
C VAL A 130 11.02 23.42 -7.70
N LYS A 131 10.44 24.60 -8.00
CA LYS A 131 9.99 24.96 -9.34
C LYS A 131 11.21 25.04 -10.27
N GLN A 132 11.34 24.11 -11.20
CA GLN A 132 12.13 24.34 -12.38
C GLN A 132 11.43 23.75 -13.62
N GLU A 133 10.95 24.66 -14.45
CA GLU A 133 10.30 24.40 -15.73
C GLU A 133 11.31 23.85 -16.73
N CYS A 134 11.26 22.55 -16.97
CA CYS A 134 11.48 22.00 -18.30
C CYS A 134 10.12 21.50 -18.78
N LYS A 135 9.71 21.85 -20.01
CA LYS A 135 8.50 21.35 -20.69
C LYS A 135 8.61 19.84 -21.02
N ALA A 136 9.00 19.02 -20.06
CA ALA A 136 8.96 17.58 -20.20
C ALA A 136 7.53 17.11 -19.91
N ALA A 137 7.02 16.22 -20.76
CA ALA A 137 5.77 15.52 -20.50
C ALA A 137 6.00 14.59 -19.29
N VAL A 138 5.64 15.04 -18.09
CA VAL A 138 5.74 14.25 -16.86
C VAL A 138 4.34 13.78 -16.48
N MET A 139 4.16 12.45 -16.35
CA MET A 139 2.93 11.90 -15.80
C MET A 139 2.86 12.22 -14.30
N ASN A 140 1.81 12.89 -13.86
CA ASN A 140 1.52 13.09 -12.43
C ASN A 140 0.43 12.10 -12.00
N LEU A 141 0.83 11.00 -11.37
CA LEU A 141 -0.10 10.05 -10.76
C LEU A 141 -0.19 10.28 -9.25
N ASP A 142 -1.42 10.44 -8.77
CA ASP A 142 -1.74 10.44 -7.36
C ASP A 142 -1.79 8.98 -6.85
N SER A 143 -0.65 8.48 -6.37
CA SER A 143 -0.52 7.11 -5.84
C SER A 143 -1.42 6.81 -4.64
N SER A 144 -2.01 7.82 -3.99
CA SER A 144 -2.94 7.63 -2.88
C SER A 144 -4.33 7.14 -3.33
N LYS A 145 -4.67 7.30 -4.61
CA LYS A 145 -5.97 6.91 -5.20
C LYS A 145 -5.93 5.56 -5.91
N ILE A 146 -4.76 4.95 -6.00
CA ILE A 146 -4.55 3.68 -6.67
C ILE A 146 -4.96 2.56 -5.71
N ASP A 147 -5.99 1.78 -6.09
CA ASP A 147 -6.37 0.58 -5.35
C ASP A 147 -5.14 -0.33 -5.21
N LYS A 148 -4.87 -0.78 -3.98
CA LYS A 148 -3.70 -1.62 -3.67
C LYS A 148 -3.84 -3.04 -4.21
N THR A 149 -5.05 -3.40 -4.64
CA THR A 149 -5.35 -4.72 -5.19
C THR A 149 -4.86 -4.79 -6.63
N THR A 150 -3.78 -5.54 -6.84
CA THR A 150 -3.21 -5.84 -8.17
C THR A 150 -3.39 -7.32 -8.48
N PRO A 151 -3.34 -7.72 -9.77
CA PRO A 151 -3.29 -9.14 -10.15
C PRO A 151 -2.21 -9.94 -9.39
N TYR A 152 -1.05 -9.33 -9.16
CA TYR A 152 0.01 -9.94 -8.34
C TYR A 152 -0.42 -10.16 -6.88
N SER A 153 -1.03 -9.17 -6.23
CA SER A 153 -1.47 -9.34 -4.83
C SER A 153 -2.63 -10.32 -4.70
N ILE A 154 -3.52 -10.39 -5.71
CA ILE A 154 -4.60 -11.40 -5.76
C ILE A 154 -4.01 -12.82 -5.75
N LEU A 155 -2.92 -13.06 -6.46
CA LEU A 155 -2.22 -14.35 -6.45
C LEU A 155 -1.22 -14.50 -5.28
N GLY A 156 -0.92 -13.42 -4.54
CA GLY A 156 0.08 -13.44 -3.47
C GLY A 156 1.53 -13.44 -3.98
N LEU A 157 1.77 -12.81 -5.13
CA LEU A 157 3.05 -12.80 -5.85
C LEU A 157 3.72 -11.43 -5.83
N GLY A 158 5.03 -11.42 -6.07
CA GLY A 158 5.80 -10.21 -6.38
C GLY A 158 5.84 -9.92 -7.88
N LEU A 159 6.19 -8.70 -8.27
CA LEU A 159 6.29 -8.26 -9.68
C LEU A 159 7.21 -9.14 -10.54
N ASN A 160 8.26 -9.70 -9.92
CA ASN A 160 9.25 -10.51 -10.61
C ASN A 160 8.85 -11.99 -10.73
N ALA A 161 7.58 -12.34 -10.47
CA ALA A 161 7.14 -13.74 -10.51
C ALA A 161 7.26 -14.35 -11.91
N THR A 162 7.78 -15.56 -12.03
CA THR A 162 7.82 -16.27 -13.32
C THR A 162 6.43 -16.79 -13.70
N ASN A 163 6.24 -17.16 -14.97
CA ASN A 163 4.97 -17.78 -15.41
C ASN A 163 4.68 -19.09 -14.65
N ASP A 164 5.71 -19.86 -14.31
CA ASP A 164 5.55 -21.06 -13.48
C ASP A 164 5.06 -20.72 -12.07
N GLN A 165 5.60 -19.66 -11.45
CA GLN A 165 5.14 -19.19 -10.14
C GLN A 165 3.71 -18.66 -10.19
N ILE A 166 3.33 -17.98 -11.28
CA ILE A 166 1.95 -17.52 -11.52
C ILE A 166 1.00 -18.72 -11.60
N ASN A 167 1.36 -19.71 -12.41
CA ASN A 167 0.56 -20.93 -12.56
C ASN A 167 0.44 -21.71 -11.25
N GLN A 168 1.54 -21.90 -10.54
CA GLN A 168 1.55 -22.59 -9.25
C GLN A 168 0.67 -21.85 -8.23
N ALA A 169 0.82 -20.53 -8.10
CA ALA A 169 0.03 -19.75 -7.16
C ALA A 169 -1.46 -19.77 -7.49
N TYR A 170 -1.82 -19.66 -8.78
CA TYR A 170 -3.19 -19.80 -9.23
C TYR A 170 -3.76 -21.17 -8.88
N THR A 171 -3.08 -22.27 -9.25
CA THR A 171 -3.56 -23.63 -8.97
C THR A 171 -3.71 -23.88 -7.47
N SER A 172 -2.73 -23.48 -6.66
CA SER A 172 -2.80 -23.65 -5.21
C SER A 172 -3.98 -22.87 -4.60
N ARG A 173 -4.22 -21.63 -5.02
CA ARG A 173 -5.34 -20.83 -4.50
C ARG A 173 -6.68 -21.30 -5.02
N PHE A 174 -6.77 -21.68 -6.29
CA PHE A 174 -7.97 -22.21 -6.90
C PHE A 174 -8.49 -23.43 -6.14
N LEU A 175 -7.59 -24.37 -5.78
CA LEU A 175 -7.93 -25.56 -4.99
C LEU A 175 -8.35 -25.26 -3.54
N MET A 176 -8.05 -24.07 -3.03
CA MET A 176 -8.39 -23.66 -1.67
C MET A 176 -9.71 -22.88 -1.60
N VAL A 177 -10.29 -22.48 -2.73
CA VAL A 177 -11.57 -21.76 -2.73
C VAL A 177 -12.70 -22.77 -2.60
N ASP A 178 -13.41 -22.71 -1.48
CA ASP A 178 -14.65 -23.45 -1.29
C ASP A 178 -15.82 -22.73 -1.98
N ILE A 179 -16.64 -23.49 -2.70
CA ILE A 179 -17.86 -22.99 -3.34
C ILE A 179 -19.03 -23.57 -2.55
N ASP A 180 -19.31 -22.98 -1.40
CA ASP A 180 -20.41 -23.40 -0.53
C ASP A 180 -21.81 -23.04 -1.10
N SER A 181 -21.86 -22.32 -2.22
CA SER A 181 -23.09 -21.78 -2.79
C SER A 181 -22.98 -21.55 -4.30
N ASP A 182 -24.04 -21.92 -5.02
CA ASP A 182 -24.22 -21.59 -6.45
C ASP A 182 -24.54 -20.10 -6.70
N ASP A 183 -24.69 -19.30 -5.64
CA ASP A 183 -24.89 -17.85 -5.77
C ASP A 183 -23.63 -17.21 -6.41
N PRO A 184 -23.75 -16.55 -7.58
CA PRO A 184 -22.63 -15.86 -8.21
C PRO A 184 -22.09 -14.69 -7.37
N THR A 185 -22.87 -14.22 -6.39
CA THR A 185 -22.47 -13.21 -5.42
C THR A 185 -21.86 -13.82 -4.15
N SER A 186 -21.71 -15.14 -4.07
CA SER A 186 -20.99 -15.78 -2.97
C SER A 186 -19.52 -15.38 -2.95
N TYR A 187 -18.90 -15.49 -1.77
CA TYR A 187 -17.47 -15.21 -1.61
C TYR A 187 -16.61 -16.14 -2.47
N GLY A 188 -16.93 -17.44 -2.51
CA GLY A 188 -16.22 -18.43 -3.32
C GLY A 188 -16.23 -18.08 -4.81
N HIS A 189 -17.42 -17.77 -5.35
CA HIS A 189 -17.56 -17.40 -6.76
C HIS A 189 -16.77 -16.14 -7.11
N ARG A 190 -16.90 -15.06 -6.31
CA ARG A 190 -16.12 -13.83 -6.53
C ARG A 190 -14.61 -14.06 -6.43
N SER A 191 -14.17 -14.91 -5.53
CA SER A 191 -12.75 -15.25 -5.36
C SER A 191 -12.20 -15.98 -6.59
N LEU A 192 -12.94 -16.95 -7.13
CA LEU A 192 -12.54 -17.66 -8.35
C LEU A 192 -12.49 -16.75 -9.57
N VAL A 193 -13.48 -15.87 -9.73
CA VAL A 193 -13.47 -14.86 -10.80
C VAL A 193 -12.23 -13.97 -10.68
N SER A 194 -11.95 -13.47 -9.47
CA SER A 194 -10.78 -12.62 -9.20
C SER A 194 -9.46 -13.34 -9.52
N LEU A 195 -9.30 -14.59 -9.08
CA LEU A 195 -8.12 -15.41 -9.35
C LEU A 195 -7.93 -15.67 -10.84
N SER A 196 -9.01 -16.00 -11.54
CA SER A 196 -8.97 -16.32 -12.98
C SER A 196 -8.62 -15.09 -13.82
N ARG A 197 -9.20 -13.94 -13.50
CA ARG A 197 -8.86 -12.66 -14.15
C ARG A 197 -7.44 -12.21 -13.84
N ALA A 198 -6.99 -12.37 -12.60
CA ALA A 198 -5.61 -12.04 -12.24
C ALA A 198 -4.60 -12.88 -13.04
N LYS A 199 -4.86 -14.20 -13.19
CA LYS A 199 -4.05 -15.07 -14.04
C LYS A 199 -4.09 -14.66 -15.51
N GLU A 200 -5.29 -14.40 -16.05
CA GLU A 200 -5.46 -13.97 -17.44
C GLU A 200 -4.62 -12.72 -17.77
N ILE A 201 -4.68 -11.69 -16.92
CA ILE A 201 -3.90 -10.45 -17.11
C ILE A 201 -2.39 -10.72 -17.03
N LEU A 202 -1.97 -11.59 -16.10
CA LEU A 202 -0.55 -11.90 -15.89
C LEU A 202 0.03 -12.86 -16.93
N GLU A 203 -0.81 -13.59 -17.67
CA GLU A 203 -0.38 -14.44 -18.79
C GLU A 203 -0.53 -13.76 -20.15
N ASP A 204 -1.17 -12.60 -20.20
CA ASP A 204 -1.27 -11.83 -21.42
C ASP A 204 0.10 -11.28 -21.82
N GLU A 205 0.73 -11.97 -22.77
CA GLU A 205 2.03 -11.65 -23.35
C GLU A 205 1.99 -10.45 -24.30
N ARG A 206 0.79 -9.96 -24.67
CA ARG A 206 0.68 -8.76 -25.49
C ARG A 206 1.36 -7.60 -24.76
N PRO A 207 1.95 -6.61 -25.47
CA PRO A 207 2.60 -5.45 -24.86
C PRO A 207 1.69 -4.65 -23.92
N ILE A 208 0.38 -4.81 -24.11
CA ILE A 208 -0.70 -4.20 -23.35
C ILE A 208 -1.12 -5.04 -22.13
N GLY A 209 -0.74 -6.31 -22.00
CA GLY A 209 -1.14 -7.16 -20.87
C GLY A 209 -0.25 -6.97 -19.64
N ARG A 210 0.42 -8.04 -19.21
CA ARG A 210 1.33 -8.02 -18.05
C ARG A 210 2.39 -6.91 -18.13
N GLN A 211 2.94 -6.68 -19.33
CA GLN A 211 4.00 -5.69 -19.51
C GLN A 211 3.54 -4.25 -19.23
N LEU A 212 2.31 -3.90 -19.59
CA LEU A 212 1.77 -2.57 -19.29
C LEU A 212 1.47 -2.43 -17.80
N LEU A 213 0.88 -3.47 -17.19
CA LEU A 213 0.67 -3.53 -15.75
C LEU A 213 1.99 -3.35 -14.97
N ASP A 214 3.05 -4.04 -15.38
CA ASP A 214 4.38 -3.95 -14.75
C ASP A 214 4.97 -2.55 -14.87
N ARG A 215 4.81 -1.90 -16.02
CA ARG A 215 5.20 -0.49 -16.22
C ARG A 215 4.40 0.43 -15.29
N CYS A 216 3.08 0.27 -15.22
CA CYS A 216 2.22 1.06 -14.33
C CYS A 216 2.62 0.93 -12.86
N ILE A 217 2.83 -0.31 -12.40
CA ILE A 217 3.19 -0.55 -11.00
C ILE A 217 4.59 -0.01 -10.70
N ARG A 218 5.56 -0.18 -11.61
CA ARG A 218 6.90 0.42 -11.45
C ARG A 218 6.83 1.93 -11.40
N PHE A 219 6.10 2.55 -12.33
CA PHE A 219 5.88 3.99 -12.35
C PHE A 219 5.27 4.50 -11.03
N ALA A 220 4.22 3.84 -10.55
CA ALA A 220 3.56 4.19 -9.29
C ALA A 220 4.47 4.02 -8.06
N LYS A 221 5.32 2.98 -8.04
CA LYS A 221 6.23 2.68 -6.91
C LYS A 221 7.49 3.52 -6.89
N GLU A 222 8.02 3.87 -8.05
CA GLU A 222 9.33 4.51 -8.15
C GLU A 222 9.23 6.03 -8.11
N SER A 223 8.04 6.61 -8.32
CA SER A 223 7.71 8.05 -8.30
C SER A 223 8.59 8.96 -9.17
N GLN A 224 9.56 8.41 -9.91
CA GLN A 224 10.49 9.08 -10.81
C GLN A 224 11.06 8.08 -11.84
N GLY A 225 10.20 7.25 -12.42
CA GLY A 225 10.60 6.39 -13.52
C GLY A 225 10.82 7.22 -14.78
N LYS A 226 11.99 7.07 -15.42
CA LYS A 226 12.39 7.67 -16.70
C LYS A 226 11.52 7.26 -17.91
N ASP A 227 10.41 6.57 -17.67
CA ASP A 227 9.51 6.13 -18.72
C ASP A 227 8.77 7.34 -19.25
N GLU A 228 9.11 7.73 -20.47
CA GLU A 228 8.44 8.85 -21.11
C GLU A 228 7.00 8.44 -21.45
N PRO A 229 6.02 9.36 -21.35
CA PRO A 229 4.62 9.08 -21.70
C PRO A 229 4.44 8.45 -23.08
N TRP A 230 5.37 8.74 -24.00
CA TRP A 230 5.43 8.20 -25.36
C TRP A 230 5.66 6.68 -25.38
N ASP A 231 6.62 6.18 -24.59
CA ASP A 231 6.89 4.74 -24.45
C ASP A 231 5.70 4.02 -23.80
N PHE A 232 4.91 4.73 -23.00
CA PHE A 232 3.76 4.21 -22.31
C PHE A 232 2.61 3.87 -23.27
N LEU A 233 2.25 4.78 -24.19
CA LEU A 233 1.25 4.50 -25.25
C LEU A 233 1.85 3.84 -26.50
N GLY A 234 3.18 3.68 -26.56
CA GLY A 234 3.87 3.08 -27.70
C GLY A 234 3.88 3.99 -28.94
N VAL A 235 3.94 5.30 -28.74
CA VAL A 235 3.96 6.32 -29.80
C VAL A 235 5.31 7.03 -29.85
N ALA A 236 5.66 7.60 -31.00
CA ALA A 236 6.89 8.39 -31.15
C ALA A 236 6.79 9.73 -30.39
N LYS A 237 7.94 10.34 -30.04
CA LYS A 237 7.97 11.61 -29.27
C LYS A 237 7.43 12.81 -30.04
N ASP A 238 7.43 12.71 -31.37
CA ASP A 238 6.92 13.68 -32.33
C ASP A 238 5.53 13.30 -32.86
N ALA A 239 4.85 12.33 -32.20
CA ALA A 239 3.51 11.92 -32.58
C ALA A 239 2.53 13.12 -32.52
N SER A 240 1.70 13.20 -33.54
CA SER A 240 0.59 14.15 -33.63
C SER A 240 -0.48 13.87 -32.58
N GLU A 241 -1.33 14.86 -32.32
CA GLU A 241 -2.50 14.71 -31.45
C GLU A 241 -3.41 13.55 -31.89
N GLU A 242 -3.59 13.36 -33.20
CA GLU A 242 -4.40 12.28 -33.77
C GLU A 242 -3.78 10.89 -33.51
N GLU A 243 -2.46 10.76 -33.62
CA GLU A 243 -1.73 9.52 -33.31
C GLU A 243 -1.79 9.18 -31.81
N ILE A 244 -1.65 10.20 -30.93
CA ILE A 244 -1.79 10.04 -29.48
C ILE A 244 -3.21 9.59 -29.13
N GLU A 245 -4.23 10.22 -29.69
CA GLU A 245 -5.63 9.87 -29.41
C GLU A 245 -5.96 8.46 -29.91
N THR A 246 -5.50 8.11 -31.12
CA THR A 246 -5.67 6.75 -31.67
C THR A 246 -5.03 5.70 -30.75
N ALA A 247 -3.79 5.92 -30.32
CA ALA A 247 -3.10 5.00 -29.41
C ALA A 247 -3.78 4.91 -28.04
N TYR A 248 -4.27 6.04 -27.51
CA TYR A 248 -5.06 6.08 -26.29
C TYR A 248 -6.35 5.25 -26.41
N GLN A 249 -7.12 5.44 -27.48
CA GLN A 249 -8.36 4.70 -27.70
C GLN A 249 -8.11 3.19 -27.84
N VAL A 250 -7.06 2.79 -28.55
CA VAL A 250 -6.64 1.38 -28.64
C VAL A 250 -6.26 0.83 -27.26
N CYS A 251 -5.48 1.55 -26.47
CA CYS A 251 -5.10 1.12 -25.12
C CYS A 251 -6.33 1.01 -24.21
N MET A 252 -7.23 1.99 -24.24
CA MET A 252 -8.47 2.02 -23.47
C MET A 252 -9.40 0.87 -23.86
N ALA A 253 -9.61 0.61 -25.15
CA ALA A 253 -10.48 -0.47 -25.63
C ALA A 253 -9.96 -1.86 -25.20
N ASN A 254 -8.64 -2.05 -25.20
CA ASN A 254 -8.05 -3.30 -24.75
C ASN A 254 -8.10 -3.46 -23.23
N TRP A 255 -8.10 -2.36 -22.46
CA TRP A 255 -8.12 -2.40 -20.99
C TRP A 255 -9.49 -2.22 -20.35
N SER A 256 -10.50 -1.77 -21.10
CA SER A 256 -11.85 -1.57 -20.56
C SER A 256 -12.46 -2.86 -20.03
N GLU A 257 -12.10 -4.01 -20.59
CA GLU A 257 -12.51 -5.33 -20.07
C GLU A 257 -11.92 -5.65 -18.69
N TYR A 258 -10.82 -4.97 -18.31
CA TYR A 258 -10.09 -5.15 -17.06
C TYR A 258 -10.24 -3.96 -16.08
N GLU A 259 -11.11 -2.99 -16.39
CA GLU A 259 -11.28 -1.73 -15.62
C GLU A 259 -11.51 -1.97 -14.13
N THR A 260 -12.32 -2.96 -13.80
CA THR A 260 -12.68 -3.33 -12.42
C THR A 260 -11.53 -3.97 -11.65
N TRP A 261 -10.51 -4.51 -12.32
CA TRP A 261 -9.48 -5.35 -11.73
C TRP A 261 -8.09 -4.71 -11.71
N ALA A 262 -7.86 -3.70 -12.54
CA ALA A 262 -6.62 -2.94 -12.58
C ALA A 262 -6.89 -1.45 -12.89
N PRO A 263 -7.67 -0.74 -12.04
CA PRO A 263 -8.01 0.66 -12.27
C PRO A 263 -6.76 1.56 -12.39
N LEU A 264 -5.67 1.15 -11.74
CA LEU A 264 -4.33 1.74 -11.89
C LEU A 264 -3.94 1.93 -13.36
N VAL A 265 -4.13 0.91 -14.20
CA VAL A 265 -3.63 0.93 -15.58
C VAL A 265 -4.36 1.99 -16.38
N LEU A 266 -5.68 2.11 -16.22
CA LEU A 266 -6.48 3.16 -16.85
C LEU A 266 -6.09 4.55 -16.39
N HIS A 267 -5.78 4.73 -15.10
CA HIS A 267 -5.26 6.01 -14.61
C HIS A 267 -3.92 6.37 -15.23
N CYS A 268 -3.01 5.40 -15.39
CA CYS A 268 -1.74 5.63 -16.07
C CYS A 268 -1.93 5.96 -17.56
N ILE A 269 -2.81 5.24 -18.27
CA ILE A 269 -3.14 5.52 -19.68
C ILE A 269 -3.67 6.96 -19.84
N LYS A 270 -4.59 7.40 -18.97
CA LYS A 270 -5.12 8.76 -18.97
C LYS A 270 -4.03 9.80 -18.65
N ALA A 271 -3.22 9.56 -17.63
CA ALA A 271 -2.13 10.46 -17.25
C ALA A 271 -1.06 10.59 -18.35
N ALA A 272 -0.75 9.51 -19.06
CA ALA A 272 0.17 9.52 -20.20
C ALA A 272 -0.35 10.42 -21.33
N ARG A 273 -1.61 10.22 -21.75
CA ARG A 273 -2.28 11.04 -22.75
C ARG A 273 -2.24 12.53 -22.36
N GLU A 274 -2.66 12.86 -21.15
CA GLU A 274 -2.66 14.26 -20.68
C GLU A 274 -1.27 14.89 -20.66
N ALA A 275 -0.25 14.13 -20.30
CA ALA A 275 1.13 14.62 -20.31
C ALA A 275 1.62 14.91 -21.73
N MET A 276 1.30 14.06 -22.71
CA MET A 276 1.68 14.26 -24.12
C MET A 276 0.97 15.45 -24.75
N LEU A 277 -0.35 15.59 -24.55
CA LEU A 277 -1.12 16.69 -25.13
C LEU A 277 -0.69 18.09 -24.61
N ARG A 278 0.00 18.18 -23.47
CA ARG A 278 0.55 19.46 -22.96
C ARG A 278 1.79 19.93 -23.71
N VAL A 279 2.47 19.04 -24.44
CA VAL A 279 3.74 19.33 -25.11
C VAL A 279 3.65 19.30 -26.64
N VAL A 280 2.53 18.82 -27.20
CA VAL A 280 2.23 18.95 -28.62
C VAL A 280 2.03 20.45 -28.95
N PRO A 281 2.73 20.99 -29.96
CA PRO A 281 2.70 22.41 -30.32
C PRO A 281 1.39 22.87 -30.97
#